data_AF-A0A9P8DN59-F1
#
_entry.id   AF-A0A9P8DN59-F1
#
_cell.length_a   1.000
_cell.length_b   1.000
_cell.length_c   1.000
_cell.angle_alpha   90.00
_cell.angle_beta   90.00
_cell.angle_gamma   90.00
#
_symmetry.space_group_name_H-M   'P 1'
#
loop_
_entity.id
_entity.type
_entity.pdbx_description
1 polymer ?
#
loop_
_entity_poly.entity_id
_entity_poly.type
_entity_poly.pdbx_seq_one_letter_code
_entity_poly.pdbx_strand_id
1 'polypeptide(L)'
;MSSFAASPTLYPPPLIDAAAAPIENPLLVRCVEGDIFTNSHPLWKPPRGRTVFGGILIGQAIQAAHQTVAPDFFVHHMNCSFHAPPDAEKPIYIRVSRTADGRSSASRDVKITQNETIFFSAQCTFSRSGRVNPVVHQSSPSPSPLGAIPLDPELSQSDKMAFSQEMVSLITSLFRQTMLKLYSGSVRVPYFQRAKHKSARC
;
A
#
# COMPACT_ATOMS: atom_id res chain seq x y z
N MET A 1 -11.55 -14.42 -35.45
CA MET A 1 -11.21 -13.58 -34.28
C MET A 1 -10.61 -14.49 -33.22
N SER A 2 -9.28 -14.57 -33.14
CA SER A 2 -8.60 -15.50 -32.23
C SER A 2 -8.86 -15.09 -30.79
N SER A 3 -9.54 -15.96 -30.04
CA SER A 3 -9.58 -15.90 -28.59
C SER A 3 -8.12 -15.94 -28.09
N PHE A 4 -7.63 -14.80 -27.59
CA PHE A 4 -6.44 -14.82 -26.74
C PHE A 4 -6.79 -15.70 -25.54
N ALA A 5 -6.15 -16.86 -25.43
CA ALA A 5 -6.25 -17.67 -24.22
C ALA A 5 -5.90 -16.79 -23.02
N ALA A 6 -6.73 -16.84 -21.97
CA ALA A 6 -6.50 -16.07 -20.76
C ALA A 6 -5.17 -16.50 -20.13
N SER A 7 -4.14 -15.70 -20.34
CA SER A 7 -2.79 -15.91 -19.79
C SER A 7 -2.63 -15.02 -18.56
N PRO A 8 -2.01 -15.49 -17.47
CA PRO A 8 -1.77 -14.69 -16.26
C PRO A 8 -0.79 -13.52 -16.48
N THR A 9 -0.06 -13.52 -17.59
CA THR A 9 0.85 -12.44 -18.00
C THR A 9 0.56 -12.01 -19.43
N LEU A 10 0.78 -10.72 -19.73
CA LEU A 10 0.59 -10.15 -21.07
C LEU A 10 1.64 -10.66 -22.06
N TYR A 11 2.86 -10.90 -21.57
CA TYR A 11 3.97 -11.43 -22.33
C TYR A 11 4.48 -12.72 -21.67
N PRO A 12 5.20 -13.59 -22.40
CA PRO A 12 5.85 -14.74 -21.81
C PRO A 12 6.76 -14.32 -20.64
N PRO A 13 6.66 -15.01 -19.49
CA PRO A 13 7.49 -14.70 -18.34
C PRO A 13 8.97 -15.00 -18.65
N PRO A 14 9.91 -14.19 -18.13
CA PRO A 14 11.33 -14.53 -18.14
C PRO A 14 11.61 -15.87 -17.46
N LEU A 15 12.83 -16.37 -17.64
CA LEU A 15 13.32 -17.49 -16.82
C LEU A 15 13.33 -17.07 -15.35
N ILE A 16 12.85 -17.98 -14.50
CA ILE A 16 12.87 -17.80 -13.05
C ILE A 16 14.33 -17.79 -12.59
N ASP A 17 14.72 -16.73 -11.88
CA ASP A 17 15.98 -16.73 -11.18
C ASP A 17 15.86 -17.66 -9.96
N ALA A 18 16.60 -18.78 -9.99
CA ALA A 18 16.60 -19.78 -8.93
C ALA A 18 17.40 -19.35 -7.69
N ALA A 19 18.25 -18.32 -7.81
CA ALA A 19 18.99 -17.76 -6.69
C ALA A 19 18.16 -16.73 -5.90
N ALA A 20 17.14 -16.15 -6.54
CA ALA A 20 16.24 -15.17 -5.94
C ALA A 20 15.24 -15.81 -4.96
N ALA A 21 14.79 -15.07 -3.96
CA ALA A 21 13.73 -15.56 -3.09
C ALA A 21 12.43 -15.78 -3.91
N PRO A 22 11.56 -16.74 -3.53
CA PRO A 22 10.35 -17.06 -4.30
C PRO A 22 9.42 -15.88 -4.60
N ILE A 23 9.47 -14.82 -3.78
CA ILE A 23 8.65 -13.62 -3.90
C ILE A 23 9.24 -12.57 -4.87
N GLU A 24 10.53 -12.65 -5.20
CA GLU A 24 11.22 -11.61 -5.99
C GLU A 24 10.80 -11.61 -7.45
N ASN A 25 10.71 -12.78 -8.08
CA ASN A 25 10.30 -12.87 -9.49
C ASN A 25 8.89 -12.27 -9.73
N PRO A 26 7.86 -12.58 -8.90
CA PRO A 26 6.54 -11.93 -8.98
C PRO A 26 6.53 -10.42 -8.74
N LEU A 27 7.53 -9.84 -8.07
CA LEU A 27 7.60 -8.39 -7.84
C LEU A 27 7.98 -7.62 -9.10
N LEU A 28 8.63 -8.27 -10.06
CA LEU A 28 9.13 -7.63 -11.27
C LEU A 28 8.00 -7.18 -12.20
N VAL A 29 8.09 -5.94 -12.68
CA VAL A 29 7.20 -5.34 -13.68
C VAL A 29 7.92 -5.15 -15.02
N ARG A 30 7.16 -5.15 -16.10
CA ARG A 30 7.63 -4.88 -17.46
C ARG A 30 6.93 -3.64 -18.00
N CYS A 31 7.69 -2.71 -18.57
CA CYS A 31 7.13 -1.57 -19.28
C CYS A 31 6.43 -2.05 -20.56
N VAL A 32 5.21 -1.57 -20.78
CA VAL A 32 4.43 -1.81 -22.00
C VAL A 32 4.62 -0.62 -22.93
N GLU A 33 4.29 0.57 -22.43
CA GLU A 33 4.38 1.83 -23.18
C GLU A 33 4.38 3.01 -22.19
N GLY A 34 5.31 3.94 -22.35
CA GLY A 34 5.39 5.14 -21.51
C GLY A 34 5.40 4.83 -20.01
N ASP A 35 4.42 5.38 -19.28
CA ASP A 35 4.24 5.17 -17.84
C ASP A 35 3.21 4.04 -17.54
N ILE A 36 3.05 3.08 -18.47
CA ILE A 36 2.20 1.89 -18.32
C ILE A 36 3.07 0.63 -18.24
N PHE A 37 2.83 -0.15 -17.20
CA PHE A 37 3.56 -1.38 -16.90
C PHE A 37 2.60 -2.57 -16.74
N THR A 38 3.15 -3.77 -16.77
CA THR A 38 2.42 -5.03 -16.54
C THR A 38 3.26 -5.98 -15.67
N ASN A 39 2.64 -7.01 -15.09
CA ASN A 39 3.35 -8.03 -14.34
C ASN A 39 4.24 -8.87 -15.26
N SER A 40 5.50 -9.07 -14.87
CA SER A 40 6.42 -9.92 -15.64
C SER A 40 6.18 -11.42 -15.43
N HIS A 41 5.72 -11.79 -14.23
CA HIS A 41 5.41 -13.16 -13.82
C HIS A 41 3.96 -13.23 -13.28
N PRO A 42 3.36 -14.43 -13.22
CA PRO A 42 2.05 -14.61 -12.61
C PRO A 42 2.00 -14.08 -11.18
N LEU A 43 0.85 -13.51 -10.80
CA LEU A 43 0.66 -12.98 -9.46
C LEU A 43 0.76 -14.11 -8.42
N TRP A 44 1.62 -13.91 -7.41
CA TRP A 44 1.81 -14.94 -6.40
C TRP A 44 0.59 -15.08 -5.49
N LYS A 45 0.07 -16.31 -5.44
CA LYS A 45 -1.02 -16.72 -4.57
C LYS A 45 -0.49 -17.71 -3.54
N PRO A 46 -0.58 -17.43 -2.23
CA PRO A 46 -0.10 -18.35 -1.22
C PRO A 46 -0.85 -19.69 -1.29
N PRO A 47 -0.19 -20.82 -0.98
CA PRO A 47 -0.86 -22.11 -0.89
C PRO A 47 -2.05 -22.03 0.10
N ARG A 48 -3.24 -22.46 -0.33
CA ARG A 48 -4.51 -22.33 0.42
C ARG A 48 -5.05 -20.91 0.60
N GLY A 49 -4.38 -19.90 0.04
CA GLY A 49 -4.84 -18.53 0.01
C GLY A 49 -6.05 -18.34 -0.92
N ARG A 50 -6.98 -17.48 -0.53
CA ARG A 50 -8.16 -17.15 -1.35
C ARG A 50 -7.86 -16.15 -2.46
N THR A 51 -6.85 -15.31 -2.29
CA THR A 51 -6.52 -14.17 -3.16
C THR A 51 -5.01 -14.01 -3.29
N VAL A 52 -4.58 -13.20 -4.25
CA VAL A 52 -3.18 -12.76 -4.44
C VAL A 52 -2.67 -12.07 -3.17
N PHE A 53 -1.39 -12.26 -2.86
CA PHE A 53 -0.75 -11.58 -1.75
C PHE A 53 -0.63 -10.08 -2.02
N GLY A 54 -1.24 -9.25 -1.17
CA GLY A 54 -1.27 -7.79 -1.35
C GLY A 54 0.12 -7.14 -1.38
N GLY A 55 1.13 -7.74 -0.73
CA GLY A 55 2.50 -7.25 -0.78
C GLY A 55 3.11 -7.27 -2.19
N ILE A 56 2.70 -8.20 -3.06
CA ILE A 56 3.13 -8.20 -4.47
C ILE A 56 2.64 -6.94 -5.18
N LEU A 57 1.36 -6.58 -4.99
CA LEU A 57 0.77 -5.41 -5.63
C LEU A 57 1.44 -4.12 -5.15
N ILE A 58 1.74 -4.03 -3.84
CA ILE A 58 2.49 -2.92 -3.26
C ILE A 58 3.88 -2.80 -3.89
N GLY A 59 4.63 -3.90 -3.94
CA GLY A 59 5.99 -3.88 -4.48
C GLY A 59 6.02 -3.57 -5.98
N GLN A 60 5.09 -4.12 -6.77
CA GLN A 60 4.94 -3.81 -8.18
C GLN A 60 4.57 -2.33 -8.41
N ALA A 61 3.67 -1.77 -7.59
CA ALA A 61 3.31 -0.36 -7.66
C ALA A 61 4.51 0.55 -7.37
N ILE A 62 5.29 0.23 -6.34
CA ILE A 62 6.52 0.95 -6.02
C ILE A 62 7.54 0.84 -7.16
N GLN A 63 7.76 -0.37 -7.69
CA GLN A 63 8.73 -0.59 -8.75
C GLN A 63 8.36 0.17 -10.02
N ALA A 64 7.09 0.12 -10.43
CA ALA A 64 6.58 0.88 -11.56
C ALA A 64 6.76 2.39 -11.34
N ALA A 65 6.35 2.91 -10.17
CA ALA A 65 6.52 4.32 -9.85
C ALA A 65 8.00 4.74 -9.83
N HIS A 66 8.88 3.91 -9.29
CA HIS A 66 10.32 4.18 -9.22
C HIS A 66 10.97 4.26 -10.62
N GLN A 67 10.49 3.50 -11.61
CA GLN A 67 10.97 3.60 -12.99
C GLN A 67 10.60 4.93 -13.68
N THR A 68 9.69 5.72 -13.09
CA THR A 68 9.25 7.02 -13.64
C THR A 68 9.85 8.24 -12.91
N VAL A 69 10.75 8.03 -11.94
CA VAL A 69 11.48 9.10 -11.24
C VAL A 69 12.96 9.05 -11.62
N ALA A 70 13.70 10.14 -11.36
CA ALA A 70 15.14 10.13 -11.57
C ALA A 70 15.85 9.15 -10.61
N PRO A 71 16.99 8.55 -11.00
CA PRO A 71 17.65 7.50 -10.21
C PRO A 71 18.12 7.90 -8.81
N ASP A 72 18.17 9.19 -8.51
CA ASP A 72 18.58 9.74 -7.22
C ASP A 72 17.44 9.92 -6.21
N PHE A 73 16.20 9.55 -6.61
CA PHE A 73 15.02 9.56 -5.76
C PHE A 73 14.76 8.20 -5.12
N PHE A 74 14.46 8.19 -3.83
CA PHE A 74 14.10 7.01 -3.06
C PHE A 74 12.68 7.16 -2.50
N VAL A 75 11.99 6.04 -2.31
CA VAL A 75 10.64 6.05 -1.72
C VAL A 75 10.73 6.60 -0.29
N HIS A 76 10.00 7.67 0.00
CA HIS A 76 9.89 8.23 1.34
C HIS A 76 8.67 7.66 2.06
N HIS A 77 7.53 7.62 1.39
CA HIS A 77 6.31 7.02 1.91
C HIS A 77 5.37 6.65 0.78
N MET A 78 4.42 5.77 1.08
CA MET A 78 3.35 5.39 0.17
C MET A 78 2.06 5.19 0.98
N ASN A 79 0.93 5.65 0.42
CA ASN A 79 -0.39 5.20 0.85
C ASN A 79 -1.01 4.32 -0.24
N CYS A 80 -1.82 3.35 0.15
CA CYS A 80 -2.51 2.49 -0.80
C CYS A 80 -3.89 2.05 -0.30
N SER A 81 -4.75 1.66 -1.23
CA SER A 81 -6.10 1.15 -0.98
C SER A 81 -6.38 -0.06 -1.87
N PHE A 82 -7.00 -1.07 -1.27
CA PHE A 82 -7.42 -2.30 -1.95
C PHE A 82 -8.94 -2.28 -2.12
N HIS A 83 -9.40 -2.16 -3.37
CA HIS A 83 -10.82 -2.01 -3.69
C HIS A 83 -11.49 -3.36 -3.96
N ALA A 84 -10.76 -4.30 -4.56
CA ALA A 84 -11.26 -5.63 -4.93
C ALA A 84 -10.13 -6.67 -4.97
N PRO A 85 -10.44 -7.98 -4.78
CA PRO A 85 -9.47 -9.03 -5.01
C PRO A 85 -9.16 -9.16 -6.52
N PRO A 86 -7.88 -9.24 -6.93
CA PRO A 86 -7.52 -9.47 -8.32
C PRO A 86 -7.74 -10.94 -8.73
N ASP A 87 -7.89 -11.15 -10.03
CA ASP A 87 -7.87 -12.46 -10.67
C ASP A 87 -6.42 -12.85 -10.98
N ALA A 88 -5.89 -13.91 -10.36
CA ALA A 88 -4.49 -14.33 -10.55
C ALA A 88 -4.20 -14.89 -11.95
N GLU A 89 -5.25 -15.30 -12.68
CA GLU A 89 -5.15 -15.90 -14.01
C GLU A 89 -5.19 -14.86 -15.14
N LYS A 90 -5.22 -13.57 -14.81
CA LYS A 90 -5.27 -12.46 -15.76
C LYS A 90 -4.12 -11.49 -15.56
N PRO A 91 -3.60 -10.89 -16.64
CA PRO A 91 -2.56 -9.89 -16.53
C PRO A 91 -3.11 -8.63 -15.87
N ILE A 92 -2.22 -7.88 -15.23
CA ILE A 92 -2.55 -6.59 -14.66
C ILE A 92 -1.92 -5.46 -15.48
N TYR A 93 -2.59 -4.32 -15.49
CA TYR A 93 -2.03 -3.08 -16.04
C TYR A 93 -1.81 -2.10 -14.90
N ILE A 94 -0.58 -1.63 -14.79
CA ILE A 94 -0.14 -0.68 -13.76
C ILE A 94 0.10 0.64 -14.48
N ARG A 95 -0.79 1.61 -14.29
CA ARG A 95 -0.64 2.95 -14.85
C ARG A 95 -0.08 3.87 -13.78
N VAL A 96 1.03 4.52 -14.10
CA VAL A 96 1.64 5.55 -13.26
C VAL A 96 1.31 6.92 -13.84
N SER A 97 0.86 7.84 -12.99
CA SER A 97 0.63 9.24 -13.34
C SER A 97 1.57 10.12 -12.53
N ARG A 98 2.21 11.08 -13.19
CA ARG A 98 3.15 12.02 -12.55
C ARG A 98 2.39 13.18 -11.93
N THR A 99 2.18 13.12 -10.63
CA THR A 99 1.40 14.14 -9.91
C THR A 99 2.21 15.39 -9.62
N ALA A 100 3.49 15.23 -9.23
CA ALA A 100 4.39 16.34 -8.95
C ALA A 100 5.85 15.94 -9.18
N ASP A 101 6.64 16.85 -9.76
CA ASP A 101 8.09 16.73 -9.92
C ASP A 101 8.77 17.99 -9.38
N GLY A 102 9.20 17.92 -8.12
CA GLY A 102 9.92 18.99 -7.44
C GLY A 102 11.43 18.76 -7.43
N ARG A 103 12.17 19.74 -6.92
CA ARG A 103 13.64 19.68 -6.81
C ARG A 103 14.14 18.59 -5.86
N SER A 104 13.37 18.31 -4.80
CA SER A 104 13.74 17.39 -3.71
C SER A 104 12.72 16.29 -3.45
N SER A 105 11.51 16.42 -3.99
CA SER A 105 10.43 15.44 -3.87
C SER A 105 9.73 15.21 -5.21
N ALA A 106 9.24 14.00 -5.41
CA ALA A 106 8.43 13.62 -6.57
C ALA A 106 7.26 12.75 -6.09
N SER A 107 6.08 12.92 -6.68
CA SER A 107 4.88 12.17 -6.32
C SER A 107 4.28 11.49 -7.55
N ARG A 108 3.82 10.25 -7.35
CA ARG A 108 3.24 9.38 -8.37
C ARG A 108 1.91 8.81 -7.90
N ASP A 109 0.87 8.92 -8.70
CA ASP A 109 -0.37 8.15 -8.55
C ASP A 109 -0.23 6.84 -9.34
N VAL A 110 -0.51 5.72 -8.70
CA VAL A 110 -0.44 4.40 -9.31
C VAL A 110 -1.81 3.75 -9.24
N LYS A 111 -2.32 3.30 -10.39
CA LYS A 111 -3.58 2.56 -10.50
C LYS A 111 -3.30 1.22 -11.15
N ILE A 112 -3.75 0.14 -10.51
CA ILE A 112 -3.67 -1.20 -11.07
C ILE A 112 -5.07 -1.65 -11.47
N THR A 113 -5.18 -2.06 -12.73
CA THR A 113 -6.45 -2.42 -13.37
C THR A 113 -6.44 -3.82 -13.96
N GLN A 114 -7.61 -4.46 -13.93
CA GLN A 114 -7.95 -5.66 -14.70
C GLN A 114 -9.26 -5.39 -15.42
N ASN A 115 -9.33 -5.67 -16.73
CA ASN A 115 -10.52 -5.39 -17.55
C ASN A 115 -11.07 -3.98 -17.28
N GLU A 116 -10.18 -2.98 -17.28
CA GLU A 116 -10.49 -1.56 -17.03
C GLU A 116 -11.01 -1.21 -15.62
N THR A 117 -11.17 -2.19 -14.74
CA THR A 117 -11.60 -1.98 -13.35
C THR A 117 -10.38 -1.79 -12.46
N ILE A 118 -10.33 -0.68 -11.72
CA ILE A 118 -9.28 -0.42 -10.72
C ILE A 118 -9.58 -1.27 -9.48
N PHE A 119 -8.66 -2.18 -9.13
CA PHE A 119 -8.78 -2.98 -7.92
C PHE A 119 -7.75 -2.57 -6.84
N PHE A 120 -6.73 -1.81 -7.22
CA PHE A 120 -5.72 -1.26 -6.33
C PHE A 120 -5.31 0.15 -6.76
N SER A 121 -5.15 1.05 -5.81
CA SER A 121 -4.61 2.39 -6.03
C SER A 121 -3.59 2.75 -4.96
N ALA A 122 -2.56 3.50 -5.33
CA ALA A 122 -1.55 4.00 -4.41
C ALA A 122 -1.05 5.39 -4.80
N GLN A 123 -0.65 6.18 -3.80
CA GLN A 123 0.15 7.39 -4.01
C GLN A 123 1.52 7.15 -3.39
N CYS A 124 2.55 7.26 -4.22
CA CYS A 124 3.94 7.09 -3.84
C CYS A 124 4.63 8.45 -3.85
N THR A 125 5.30 8.79 -2.76
CA THR A 125 6.15 9.99 -2.68
C THR A 125 7.60 9.58 -2.50
N PHE A 126 8.46 10.23 -3.28
CA PHE A 126 9.89 10.01 -3.32
C PHE A 126 10.63 11.25 -2.85
N SER A 127 11.82 11.06 -2.27
CA SER A 127 12.74 12.13 -1.88
C SER A 127 14.18 11.78 -2.29
N ARG A 128 14.98 12.80 -2.57
CA ARG A 128 16.42 12.62 -2.85
C ARG A 128 17.19 12.35 -1.56
N SER A 129 18.00 11.30 -1.54
CA SER A 129 18.92 11.07 -0.42
C SER A 129 19.98 12.18 -0.41
N GLY A 130 20.21 12.79 0.76
CA GLY A 130 21.12 13.94 0.91
C GLY A 130 20.46 15.30 1.16
N ARG A 131 19.12 15.40 1.14
CA ARG A 131 18.37 16.57 1.64
C ARG A 131 17.41 16.23 2.75
N VAL A 132 17.79 15.28 3.60
CA VAL A 132 17.20 15.21 4.94
C VAL A 132 17.87 16.33 5.73
N ASN A 133 17.37 17.57 5.60
CA ASN A 133 17.41 18.41 6.78
C ASN A 133 16.64 17.59 7.82
N PRO A 134 17.22 17.26 8.99
CA PRO A 134 16.42 16.68 10.05
C PRO A 134 15.18 17.56 10.17
N VAL A 135 14.00 16.95 10.05
CA VAL A 135 12.76 17.64 10.35
C VAL A 135 12.89 18.03 11.82
N VAL A 136 13.41 19.24 12.07
CA VAL A 136 13.07 19.97 13.25
C VAL A 136 11.57 20.13 13.08
N HIS A 137 10.79 19.30 13.77
CA HIS A 137 9.38 19.58 13.94
C HIS A 137 9.32 21.06 14.26
N GLN A 138 8.65 21.84 13.42
CA GLN A 138 8.34 23.22 13.74
C GLN A 138 7.50 23.17 15.02
N SER A 139 8.16 23.15 16.16
CA SER A 139 7.63 23.56 17.45
C SER A 139 7.57 25.08 17.44
N SER A 140 7.01 25.66 16.38
CA SER A 140 6.41 26.97 16.45
C SER A 140 5.05 26.73 17.11
N PRO A 141 4.81 27.23 18.33
CA PRO A 141 3.50 27.11 18.95
C PRO A 141 2.47 27.74 18.01
N SER A 142 1.41 26.98 17.70
CA SER A 142 0.25 27.49 16.99
C SER A 142 -0.25 28.77 17.71
N PRO A 143 -0.40 29.91 17.04
CA PRO A 143 -1.11 31.03 17.64
C PRO A 143 -2.59 30.61 17.78
N SER A 144 -2.99 30.26 19.00
CA SER A 144 -4.38 29.90 19.30
C SER A 144 -5.33 31.05 18.94
N PRO A 145 -6.38 30.84 18.13
CA PRO A 145 -7.28 31.91 17.67
C PRO A 145 -8.39 32.26 18.67
N LEU A 146 -8.35 31.73 19.89
CA LEU A 146 -9.32 32.00 20.95
C LEU A 146 -8.54 32.51 22.16
N GLY A 147 -8.92 33.70 22.63
CA GLY A 147 -8.33 34.36 23.79
C GLY A 147 -8.16 33.41 24.97
N ALA A 148 -7.05 33.58 25.66
CA ALA A 148 -6.57 32.75 26.75
C ALA A 148 -7.70 32.24 27.67
N ILE A 149 -8.02 30.96 27.57
CA ILE A 149 -8.57 30.22 28.69
C ILE A 149 -7.37 30.01 29.62
N PRO A 150 -7.41 30.50 30.89
CA PRO A 150 -6.37 30.16 31.86
C PRO A 150 -6.39 28.64 32.01
N LEU A 151 -5.35 27.97 31.50
CA LEU A 151 -5.11 26.57 31.78
C LEU A 151 -4.51 26.50 33.18
N ASP A 152 -5.17 25.78 34.08
CA ASP A 152 -4.65 25.48 35.41
C ASP A 152 -3.22 24.89 35.28
N PRO A 153 -2.20 25.49 35.93
CA PRO A 153 -0.79 25.21 35.62
C PRO A 153 -0.20 23.95 36.28
N GLU A 154 -1.01 22.99 36.72
CA GLU A 154 -0.50 21.72 37.27
C GLU A 154 -1.19 20.50 36.65
N LEU A 155 -0.83 20.19 35.40
CA LEU A 155 -0.81 18.81 34.92
C LEU A 155 0.64 18.49 34.57
N SER A 156 1.27 17.74 35.46
CA SER A 156 2.70 17.48 35.46
C SER A 156 3.13 16.69 34.21
N GLN A 157 4.38 16.86 33.78
CA GLN A 157 4.96 16.12 32.65
C GLN A 157 4.81 14.60 32.81
N SER A 158 4.75 14.11 34.06
CA SER A 158 4.49 12.71 34.41
C SER A 158 3.08 12.25 34.03
N ASP A 159 2.06 13.11 34.08
CA ASP A 159 0.68 12.73 33.74
C ASP A 159 0.51 12.55 32.23
N LYS A 160 1.21 13.36 31.43
CA LYS A 160 1.27 13.21 29.95
C LYS A 160 2.01 11.94 29.55
N MET A 161 3.11 11.61 30.24
CA MET A 161 3.84 10.37 30.01
C MET A 161 3.01 9.16 30.47
N ALA A 162 2.32 9.24 31.61
CA ALA A 162 1.43 8.21 32.12
C ALA A 162 0.25 7.93 31.16
N PHE A 163 -0.40 8.98 30.66
CA PHE A 163 -1.49 8.86 29.68
C PHE A 163 -1.01 8.21 28.36
N SER A 164 0.18 8.59 27.87
CA SER A 164 0.76 7.99 26.67
C SER A 164 1.18 6.53 26.88
N GLN A 165 1.71 6.19 28.06
CA GLN A 165 2.12 4.85 28.45
C GLN A 165 0.92 3.93 28.62
N GLU A 166 -0.17 4.41 29.23
CA GLU A 166 -1.42 3.67 29.37
C GLU A 166 -2.05 3.37 28.01
N MET A 167 -2.10 4.35 27.11
CA MET A 167 -2.63 4.15 25.74
C MET A 167 -1.79 3.17 24.93
N VAL A 168 -0.46 3.27 24.99
CA VAL A 168 0.45 2.34 24.31
C VAL A 168 0.33 0.94 24.91
N SER A 169 0.22 0.82 26.24
CA SER A 169 -0.02 -0.44 26.94
C SER A 169 -1.35 -1.08 26.53
N LEU A 170 -2.42 -0.29 26.43
CA LEU A 170 -3.74 -0.75 26.01
C LEU A 170 -3.72 -1.28 24.58
N ILE A 171 -3.09 -0.55 23.65
CA ILE A 171 -2.95 -0.95 22.24
C ILE A 171 -2.09 -2.22 22.12
N THR A 172 -0.97 -2.27 22.82
CA THR A 172 -0.06 -3.43 22.79
C THR A 172 -0.71 -4.66 23.43
N SER A 173 -1.46 -4.48 24.51
CA SER A 173 -2.26 -5.52 25.18
C SER A 173 -3.37 -6.04 24.26
N LEU A 174 -4.11 -5.16 23.61
CA LEU A 174 -5.16 -5.51 22.67
C LEU A 174 -4.58 -6.27 21.46
N PHE A 175 -3.44 -5.82 20.95
CA PHE A 175 -2.72 -6.50 19.87
C PHE A 175 -2.23 -7.88 20.32
N ARG A 176 -1.62 -7.99 21.51
CA ARG A 176 -1.16 -9.26 22.09
C ARG A 176 -2.31 -10.23 22.34
N GLN A 177 -3.43 -9.78 22.89
CA GLN A 177 -4.63 -10.60 23.08
C GLN A 177 -5.24 -11.04 21.75
N THR A 178 -5.29 -10.15 20.76
CA THR A 178 -5.79 -10.49 19.42
C THR A 178 -4.89 -11.53 18.74
N MET A 179 -3.57 -11.35 18.81
CA MET A 179 -2.59 -12.29 18.27
C MET A 179 -2.64 -13.64 18.99
N LEU A 180 -2.78 -13.67 20.32
CA LEU A 180 -2.94 -14.93 21.08
C LEU A 180 -4.25 -15.65 20.72
N LYS A 181 -5.35 -14.92 20.53
CA LYS A 181 -6.63 -15.48 20.08
C LYS A 181 -6.59 -16.00 18.63
N LEU A 182 -5.77 -15.39 17.77
CA LEU A 182 -5.52 -15.87 16.40
C LEU A 182 -4.64 -17.13 16.39
N TYR A 183 -3.63 -17.21 17.26
CA TYR A 183 -2.73 -18.36 17.36
C TYR A 183 -3.33 -19.55 18.12
N SER A 184 -4.28 -19.35 19.03
CA SER A 184 -4.96 -20.42 19.77
C SER A 184 -6.16 -21.05 19.02
N GLY A 185 -6.50 -20.54 17.83
CA GLY A 185 -7.55 -21.13 16.97
C GLY A 185 -9.00 -20.94 17.46
N SER A 186 -9.25 -20.12 18.47
CA SER A 186 -10.57 -20.07 19.14
C SER A 186 -11.57 -19.00 18.65
N VAL A 187 -11.30 -18.19 17.62
CA VAL A 187 -12.34 -17.25 17.12
C VAL A 187 -12.44 -17.22 15.59
N ARG A 188 -13.66 -17.52 15.11
CA ARG A 188 -14.13 -17.23 13.76
C ARG A 188 -14.35 -15.73 13.62
N VAL A 189 -13.69 -15.12 12.64
CA VAL A 189 -13.88 -13.73 12.26
C VAL A 189 -15.32 -13.55 11.73
N PRO A 190 -16.13 -12.61 12.24
CA PRO A 190 -17.46 -12.37 11.71
C PRO A 190 -17.35 -11.89 10.26
N TYR A 191 -17.95 -12.69 9.39
CA TYR A 191 -18.07 -12.49 7.96
C TYR A 191 -18.95 -11.26 7.68
N PHE A 192 -18.41 -10.26 7.00
CA PHE A 192 -19.22 -9.19 6.42
C PHE A 192 -20.06 -9.81 5.29
N GLN A 193 -21.30 -10.18 5.59
CA GLN A 193 -22.24 -10.70 4.61
C GLN A 193 -22.48 -9.63 3.53
N ARG A 194 -22.06 -9.96 2.31
CA ARG A 194 -22.41 -9.24 1.09
C ARG A 194 -23.94 -9.16 1.00
N ALA A 195 -24.50 -7.96 1.20
CA ALA A 195 -25.91 -7.71 0.95
C ALA A 195 -26.22 -8.04 -0.51
N LYS A 196 -27.10 -9.03 -0.72
CA LYS A 196 -27.63 -9.35 -2.05
C LYS A 196 -28.56 -8.21 -2.46
N HIS A 197 -28.16 -7.42 -3.45
CA HIS A 197 -29.06 -6.54 -4.20
C HIS A 197 -30.18 -7.40 -4.82
N LYS A 198 -31.43 -7.20 -4.36
CA LYS A 198 -32.60 -7.51 -5.18
C LYS A 198 -32.92 -6.26 -5.99
N SER A 199 -32.61 -6.32 -7.28
CA SER A 199 -33.20 -5.47 -8.30
C SER A 199 -34.71 -5.75 -8.35
N ALA A 200 -35.52 -4.79 -7.92
CA ALA A 200 -36.95 -4.74 -8.24
C ALA A 200 -37.15 -3.58 -9.22
N ARG A 201 -37.85 -3.89 -10.31
CA ARG A 201 -38.27 -2.97 -11.37
C ARG A 201 -39.18 -1.88 -10.80
N CYS A 202 -39.05 -0.68 -11.35
CA CYS A 202 -40.15 0.10 -11.93
C CYS A 202 -39.66 0.60 -13.29
#